data_AF-A0A3D2GWH8-F1
#
_entry.id   AF-A0A3D2GWH8-F1
#
_cell.length_a   1.000
_cell.length_b   1.000
_cell.length_c   1.000
_cell.angle_alpha   90.00
_cell.angle_beta   90.00
_cell.angle_gamma   90.00
#
_symmetry.space_group_name_H-M   'P 1'
#
loop_
_entity.id
_entity.type
_entity.pdbx_description
1 polymer ?
#
loop_
_entity_poly.entity_id
_entity_poly.type
_entity_poly.pdbx_seq_one_letter_code
_entity_poly.pdbx_strand_id
1 'polypeptide(L)'
;MKKDCEVVRDLMPLVLDDVASDGSKHMVSAHVQTCAECAAYMNQLKADLPAGKKSELDSRAAFDAAAQTLRKQKRRRTLRNILLGALIVCILGLANLYCFDWLMNETRPIPTSEYGIQLSKLADGRLVASFDYHESMTPLYVKQQQVTETAAAGSHAEILYLYAEKHIVPQTASTPMQNTGFTLDTNWQTANAEIRQGTPEEYQVLWRQGDEDAAIPAASPEMEAYYAWEAVLTQLWAQHSESADGKAGFSGVNGERYSLAIHHADALAACVPEWQPRVTPQYLLLDDETIQWILAGVTEEVESNDP
;
A
#
# COMPACT_ATOMS: atom_id res chain seq x y z
N MET A 1 -26.47 -46.19 -88.93
CA MET A 1 -26.89 -45.14 -87.99
C MET A 1 -25.71 -44.19 -87.69
N LYS A 2 -25.17 -43.51 -88.71
CA LYS A 2 -23.96 -42.67 -88.57
C LYS A 2 -24.28 -41.25 -88.08
N LYS A 3 -25.39 -40.66 -88.52
CA LYS A 3 -25.81 -39.30 -88.14
C LYS A 3 -26.10 -39.16 -86.64
N ASP A 4 -26.73 -40.16 -86.02
CA ASP A 4 -27.05 -40.11 -84.59
C ASP A 4 -25.80 -40.19 -83.71
N CYS A 5 -24.73 -40.86 -84.18
CA CYS A 5 -23.46 -40.92 -83.47
C CYS A 5 -22.74 -39.56 -83.46
N GLU A 6 -22.83 -38.78 -84.55
CA GLU A 6 -22.22 -37.44 -84.63
C GLU A 6 -22.87 -36.48 -83.64
N VAL A 7 -24.20 -36.42 -83.63
CA VAL A 7 -24.96 -35.57 -82.70
C VAL A 7 -24.67 -35.95 -81.24
N VAL A 8 -24.60 -37.26 -80.93
CA VAL A 8 -24.31 -37.73 -79.58
C VAL A 8 -22.87 -37.37 -79.17
N ARG A 9 -21.88 -37.49 -80.06
CA ARG A 9 -20.49 -37.10 -79.78
C ARG A 9 -20.34 -35.59 -79.56
N ASP A 10 -21.06 -34.77 -80.31
CA ASP A 10 -21.06 -33.30 -80.14
C ASP A 10 -21.67 -32.88 -78.79
N LEU A 11 -22.64 -33.64 -78.27
CA LEU A 11 -23.28 -33.36 -76.99
C LEU A 11 -22.50 -33.89 -75.77
N MET A 12 -21.57 -34.83 -75.93
CA MET A 12 -20.85 -35.44 -74.79
C MET A 12 -20.07 -34.43 -73.93
N PRO A 13 -19.29 -33.48 -74.49
CA PRO A 13 -18.58 -32.49 -73.67
C PRO A 13 -19.53 -31.66 -72.80
N LEU A 14 -20.66 -31.23 -73.36
CA LEU A 14 -21.69 -30.46 -72.66
C LEU A 14 -22.37 -31.27 -71.54
N VAL A 15 -22.51 -32.59 -71.73
CA VAL A 15 -23.00 -33.50 -70.70
C VAL A 15 -21.97 -33.68 -69.58
N LEU A 16 -20.67 -33.72 -69.92
CA LEU A 16 -19.59 -33.87 -68.93
C LEU A 16 -19.34 -32.62 -68.09
N ASP A 17 -19.50 -31.43 -68.67
CA ASP A 17 -19.42 -30.15 -67.96
C ASP A 17 -20.69 -29.81 -67.15
N ASP A 18 -21.69 -30.68 -67.18
CA ASP A 18 -22.99 -30.57 -66.49
C ASP A 18 -23.83 -29.34 -66.91
N VAL A 19 -23.71 -28.92 -68.17
CA VAL A 19 -24.44 -27.77 -68.74
C VAL A 19 -25.53 -28.15 -69.75
N ALA A 20 -25.62 -29.43 -70.12
CA ALA A 20 -26.66 -29.95 -71.02
C ALA A 20 -28.03 -30.11 -70.33
N SER A 21 -29.12 -29.99 -71.10
CA SER A 21 -30.49 -30.24 -70.62
C SER A 21 -30.74 -31.72 -70.31
N ASP A 22 -31.68 -32.02 -69.42
CA ASP A 22 -31.99 -33.41 -68.99
C ASP A 22 -32.40 -34.32 -70.16
N GLY A 23 -33.13 -33.77 -71.15
CA GLY A 23 -33.49 -34.50 -72.37
C GLY A 23 -32.25 -34.91 -73.19
N SER A 24 -31.25 -34.03 -73.26
CA SER A 24 -29.99 -34.29 -73.98
C SER A 24 -29.13 -35.31 -73.21
N LYS A 25 -29.10 -35.22 -71.87
CA LYS A 25 -28.43 -36.19 -71.00
C LYS A 25 -28.99 -37.60 -71.18
N HIS A 26 -30.32 -37.74 -71.18
CA HIS A 26 -30.99 -39.03 -71.38
C HIS A 26 -30.70 -39.62 -72.76
N MET A 27 -30.75 -38.80 -73.82
CA MET A 27 -30.47 -39.23 -75.19
C MET A 27 -29.03 -39.77 -75.35
N VAL A 28 -28.04 -39.04 -74.84
CA VAL A 28 -26.63 -39.46 -74.87
C VAL A 28 -26.42 -40.75 -74.06
N SER A 29 -27.04 -40.87 -72.88
CA SER A 29 -26.95 -42.09 -72.05
C SER A 29 -27.54 -43.32 -72.73
N ALA A 30 -28.73 -43.20 -73.33
CA ALA A 30 -29.38 -44.31 -74.03
C ALA A 30 -28.58 -44.78 -75.25
N HIS A 31 -27.97 -43.83 -75.98
CA HIS A 31 -27.15 -44.15 -77.15
C HIS A 31 -25.80 -44.80 -76.79
N VAL A 32 -25.13 -44.30 -75.74
CA VAL A 32 -23.86 -44.85 -75.26
C VAL A 32 -24.01 -46.31 -74.78
N GLN A 33 -25.15 -46.69 -74.22
CA GLN A 33 -25.41 -48.08 -73.81
C GLN A 33 -25.57 -49.05 -74.99
N THR A 34 -25.97 -48.55 -76.15
CA THR A 34 -26.27 -49.37 -77.33
C THR A 34 -25.21 -49.27 -78.42
N CYS A 35 -24.26 -48.33 -78.31
CA CYS A 35 -23.20 -48.08 -79.29
C CYS A 35 -21.80 -48.09 -78.64
N ALA A 36 -21.02 -49.15 -78.92
CA ALA A 36 -19.69 -49.36 -78.34
C ALA A 36 -18.66 -48.26 -78.70
N GLU A 37 -18.74 -47.70 -79.91
CA GLU A 37 -17.83 -46.63 -80.33
C GLU A 37 -18.07 -45.33 -79.55
N CYS A 38 -19.34 -44.99 -79.29
CA CYS A 38 -19.69 -43.80 -78.52
C CYS A 38 -19.37 -43.99 -77.03
N ALA A 39 -19.46 -45.22 -76.51
CA ALA A 39 -19.00 -45.53 -75.15
C ALA A 39 -17.49 -45.37 -74.98
N ALA A 40 -16.70 -45.84 -75.96
CA ALA A 40 -15.25 -45.68 -75.94
C ALA A 40 -14.84 -44.19 -75.99
N TYR A 41 -15.48 -43.40 -76.85
CA TYR A 41 -15.23 -41.96 -76.97
C TYR A 41 -15.60 -41.19 -75.70
N MET A 42 -16.75 -41.50 -75.07
CA MET A 42 -17.15 -40.91 -73.79
C MET A 42 -16.13 -41.20 -72.67
N ASN A 43 -15.55 -42.40 -72.65
CA ASN A 43 -14.54 -42.76 -71.67
C ASN A 43 -13.20 -42.06 -71.90
N GLN A 44 -12.82 -41.81 -73.15
CA GLN A 44 -11.64 -40.99 -73.49
C GLN A 44 -11.83 -39.54 -73.02
N LEU A 45 -12.97 -38.91 -73.33
CA LEU A 45 -13.30 -37.56 -72.87
C LEU A 45 -13.27 -37.44 -71.34
N LYS A 46 -13.78 -38.45 -70.61
CA LYS A 46 -13.72 -38.51 -69.15
C LYS A 46 -12.30 -38.66 -68.60
N ALA A 47 -11.44 -39.38 -69.31
CA ALA A 47 -10.03 -39.54 -68.93
C ALA A 47 -9.21 -38.26 -69.18
N ASP A 48 -9.59 -37.49 -70.19
CA ASP A 48 -8.93 -36.23 -70.58
C ASP A 48 -9.41 -35.01 -69.78
N LEU A 49 -10.44 -35.16 -68.94
CA LEU A 49 -10.93 -34.07 -68.09
C LEU A 49 -9.93 -33.76 -66.96
N PRO A 50 -9.37 -32.54 -66.89
CA PRO A 50 -8.55 -32.15 -65.76
C PRO A 50 -9.42 -32.13 -64.50
N ALA A 51 -8.90 -32.65 -63.38
CA ALA A 51 -9.57 -32.69 -62.08
C ALA A 51 -9.77 -31.28 -61.46
N GLY A 52 -10.47 -30.39 -62.16
CA GLY A 52 -10.46 -28.94 -61.94
C GLY A 52 -11.32 -28.44 -60.77
N LYS A 53 -12.35 -29.17 -60.34
CA LYS A 53 -13.25 -28.70 -59.26
C LYS A 53 -12.69 -28.84 -57.84
N LYS A 54 -11.65 -29.67 -57.62
CA LYS A 54 -11.01 -29.81 -56.30
C LYS A 54 -10.08 -28.64 -55.96
N SER A 55 -9.43 -28.06 -56.96
CA SER A 55 -8.37 -27.04 -56.73
C SER A 55 -8.89 -25.67 -56.28
N GLU A 56 -10.10 -25.26 -56.69
CA GLU A 56 -10.65 -23.93 -56.38
C GLU A 56 -11.18 -23.84 -54.93
N LEU A 57 -11.77 -24.94 -54.42
CA LEU A 57 -12.18 -25.07 -53.03
C LEU A 57 -10.98 -25.17 -52.09
N ASP A 58 -9.96 -25.94 -52.45
CA ASP A 58 -8.70 -26.03 -51.69
C ASP A 58 -7.97 -24.67 -51.68
N SER A 59 -8.03 -23.91 -52.77
CA SER A 59 -7.45 -22.56 -52.84
C SER A 59 -8.16 -21.57 -51.92
N ARG A 60 -9.50 -21.52 -51.92
CA ARG A 60 -10.27 -20.66 -50.99
C ARG A 60 -10.04 -21.04 -49.53
N ALA A 61 -10.01 -22.34 -49.22
CA ALA A 61 -9.72 -22.81 -47.87
C ALA A 61 -8.30 -22.44 -47.41
N ALA A 62 -7.31 -22.51 -48.30
CA ALA A 62 -5.93 -22.08 -48.02
C ALA A 62 -5.84 -20.55 -47.79
N PHE A 63 -6.55 -19.74 -48.58
CA PHE A 63 -6.63 -18.29 -48.37
C PHE A 63 -7.31 -17.92 -47.06
N ASP A 64 -8.41 -18.59 -46.69
CA ASP A 64 -9.08 -18.35 -45.40
C ASP A 64 -8.21 -18.79 -44.22
N ALA A 65 -7.49 -19.90 -44.35
CA ALA A 65 -6.53 -20.33 -43.33
C ALA A 65 -5.37 -19.31 -43.17
N ALA A 66 -4.84 -18.79 -44.28
CA ALA A 66 -3.83 -17.74 -44.27
C ALA A 66 -4.37 -16.41 -43.67
N ALA A 67 -5.59 -16.02 -44.01
CA ALA A 67 -6.24 -14.83 -43.45
C ALA A 67 -6.50 -14.98 -41.94
N GLN A 68 -6.93 -16.16 -41.48
CA GLN A 68 -7.13 -16.44 -40.06
C GLN A 68 -5.82 -16.41 -39.26
N THR A 69 -4.72 -16.95 -39.81
CA THR A 69 -3.40 -16.91 -39.14
C THR A 69 -2.88 -15.47 -39.04
N LEU A 70 -3.01 -14.66 -40.10
CA LEU A 70 -2.66 -13.24 -40.08
C LEU A 70 -3.51 -12.45 -39.08
N ARG A 71 -4.83 -12.69 -39.02
CA ARG A 71 -5.73 -12.07 -38.01
C ARG A 71 -5.34 -12.45 -36.59
N LYS A 72 -5.00 -13.72 -36.34
CA LYS A 72 -4.50 -14.20 -35.03
C LYS A 72 -3.17 -13.54 -34.66
N GLN A 73 -2.23 -13.43 -35.59
CA GLN A 73 -0.95 -12.75 -35.36
C GLN A 73 -1.13 -11.25 -35.09
N LYS A 74 -1.98 -10.56 -35.86
CA LYS A 74 -2.31 -9.14 -35.63
C LYS A 74 -2.94 -8.95 -34.25
N ARG A 75 -3.93 -9.78 -33.87
CA ARG A 75 -4.57 -9.72 -32.55
C ARG A 75 -3.58 -9.97 -31.41
N ARG A 76 -2.66 -10.93 -31.56
CA ARG A 76 -1.59 -11.19 -30.57
C ARG A 76 -0.63 -10.00 -30.44
N ARG A 77 -0.22 -9.38 -31.55
CA ARG A 77 0.63 -8.18 -31.53
C ARG A 77 -0.08 -6.98 -30.88
N THR A 78 -1.34 -6.75 -31.23
CA THR A 78 -2.15 -5.70 -30.63
C THR A 78 -2.34 -5.94 -29.12
N LEU A 79 -2.68 -7.16 -28.71
CA LEU A 79 -2.81 -7.50 -27.29
C LEU A 79 -1.49 -7.31 -26.54
N ARG A 80 -0.36 -7.77 -27.10
CA ARG A 80 0.96 -7.56 -26.50
C ARG A 80 1.28 -6.07 -26.32
N ASN A 81 0.99 -5.24 -27.31
CA ASN A 81 1.23 -3.81 -27.23
C ASN A 81 0.29 -3.13 -26.21
N ILE A 82 -0.96 -3.56 -26.11
CA ILE A 82 -1.90 -3.09 -25.08
C ILE A 82 -1.40 -3.49 -23.69
N LEU A 83 -0.98 -4.74 -23.50
CA LEU A 83 -0.43 -5.23 -22.23
C LEU A 83 0.85 -4.49 -21.86
N LEU A 84 1.74 -4.23 -22.82
CA LEU A 84 2.95 -3.46 -22.58
C LEU A 84 2.62 -2.00 -22.22
N GLY A 85 1.66 -1.39 -22.91
CA GLY A 85 1.20 -0.04 -22.59
C GLY A 85 0.57 0.03 -21.20
N ALA A 86 -0.29 -0.93 -20.86
CA ALA A 86 -0.88 -1.06 -19.53
C ALA A 86 0.19 -1.25 -18.45
N LEU A 87 1.18 -2.10 -18.71
CA LEU A 87 2.31 -2.30 -17.79
C LEU A 87 3.09 -1.01 -17.55
N ILE A 88 3.40 -0.24 -18.61
CA ILE A 88 4.11 1.04 -18.49
C ILE A 88 3.29 2.04 -17.66
N VAL A 89 1.98 2.15 -17.93
CA VAL A 89 1.10 3.03 -17.15
C VAL A 89 1.04 2.59 -15.69
N CYS A 90 0.96 1.28 -15.41
CA CYS A 90 1.00 0.76 -14.04
C CYS A 90 2.32 1.11 -13.34
N ILE A 91 3.46 0.91 -14.00
CA ILE A 91 4.78 1.22 -13.43
C ILE A 91 4.91 2.72 -13.13
N LEU A 92 4.53 3.58 -14.09
CA LEU A 92 4.59 5.03 -13.91
C LEU A 92 3.62 5.51 -12.82
N GLY A 93 2.42 4.92 -12.75
CA GLY A 93 1.45 5.21 -11.71
C GLY A 93 1.97 4.83 -10.32
N LEU A 94 2.52 3.62 -10.17
CA LEU A 94 3.13 3.18 -8.91
C LEU A 94 4.35 4.04 -8.52
N ALA A 95 5.22 4.36 -9.47
CA ALA A 95 6.35 5.25 -9.22
C ALA A 95 5.89 6.64 -8.79
N ASN A 96 4.84 7.18 -9.40
CA ASN A 96 4.28 8.48 -9.00
C ASN A 96 3.69 8.44 -7.59
N LEU A 97 2.92 7.39 -7.26
CA LEU A 97 2.37 7.20 -5.91
C LEU A 97 3.48 7.06 -4.87
N TYR A 98 4.52 6.28 -5.15
CA TYR A 98 5.68 6.12 -4.27
C TYR A 98 6.43 7.44 -4.08
N CYS A 99 6.71 8.17 -5.15
CA CYS A 99 7.38 9.47 -5.05
C CYS A 99 6.54 10.51 -4.31
N PHE A 100 5.21 10.50 -4.50
CA PHE A 100 4.30 11.39 -3.79
C PHE A 100 4.27 11.06 -2.29
N ASP A 101 4.13 9.78 -1.94
CA ASP A 101 4.16 9.32 -0.55
C ASP A 101 5.48 9.68 0.13
N TRP A 102 6.61 9.38 -0.52
CA TRP A 102 7.94 9.77 -0.06
C TRP A 102 8.05 11.29 0.17
N LEU A 103 7.66 12.10 -0.82
CA LEU A 103 7.75 13.56 -0.70
C LEU A 103 6.87 14.14 0.42
N MET A 104 5.69 13.55 0.62
CA MET A 104 4.74 14.01 1.64
C MET A 104 5.12 13.56 3.05
N ASN A 105 5.75 12.38 3.18
CA ASN A 105 6.07 11.76 4.46
C ASN A 105 7.51 11.99 4.92
N GLU A 106 8.41 12.41 4.02
CA GLU A 106 9.78 12.72 4.40
C GLU A 106 9.87 13.97 5.29
N THR A 107 10.73 13.85 6.30
CA THR A 107 10.93 14.84 7.35
C THR A 107 12.40 15.27 7.39
N ARG A 108 12.66 16.47 7.91
CA ARG A 108 14.01 17.00 8.08
C ARG A 108 14.20 17.63 9.46
N PRO A 109 15.38 17.51 10.06
CA PRO A 109 15.69 18.16 11.33
C PRO A 109 15.50 19.67 11.26
N ILE A 110 15.05 20.26 12.37
CA ILE A 110 14.92 21.71 12.53
C ILE A 110 16.01 22.26 13.47
N PRO A 111 16.42 23.52 13.32
CA PRO A 111 17.38 24.16 14.22
C PRO A 111 16.92 24.15 15.68
N THR A 112 17.86 24.09 16.61
CA THR A 112 17.59 24.06 18.07
C THR A 112 16.92 25.32 18.59
N SER A 113 16.88 26.42 17.81
CA SER A 113 16.16 27.63 18.17
C SER A 113 14.64 27.55 17.93
N GLU A 114 14.17 26.60 17.10
CA GLU A 114 12.74 26.47 16.77
C GLU A 114 11.94 25.74 17.85
N TYR A 115 12.60 25.06 18.80
CA TYR A 115 11.97 24.29 19.88
C TYR A 115 12.87 24.28 21.13
N GLY A 116 12.29 23.99 22.30
CA GLY A 116 13.03 23.78 23.54
C GLY A 116 12.86 22.37 24.06
N ILE A 117 13.85 21.87 24.82
CA ILE A 117 13.71 20.64 25.60
C ILE A 117 13.97 20.94 27.07
N GLN A 118 13.04 20.51 27.94
CA GLN A 118 13.19 20.57 29.39
C GLN A 118 13.18 19.15 29.95
N LEU A 119 14.10 18.89 30.88
CA LEU A 119 14.24 17.59 31.53
C LEU A 119 13.65 17.65 32.94
N SER A 120 12.81 16.68 33.28
CA SER A 120 12.22 16.52 34.62
C SER A 120 12.32 15.08 35.08
N LYS A 121 12.67 14.85 36.35
CA LYS A 121 12.81 13.50 36.92
C LYS A 121 11.57 13.12 37.71
N LEU A 122 10.95 12.00 37.36
CA LEU A 122 9.83 11.42 38.08
C LEU A 122 10.29 10.73 39.38
N ALA A 123 9.38 10.58 40.33
CA ALA A 123 9.61 9.93 41.63
C ALA A 123 10.03 8.45 41.49
N ASP A 124 9.58 7.79 40.42
CA ASP A 124 9.95 6.41 40.08
C ASP A 124 11.35 6.28 39.45
N GLY A 125 12.02 7.40 39.18
CA GLY A 125 13.37 7.46 38.62
C GLY A 125 13.43 7.58 37.09
N ARG A 126 12.31 7.51 36.37
CA ARG A 126 12.25 7.80 34.93
C ARG A 126 12.54 9.27 34.66
N LEU A 127 13.03 9.54 33.45
CA LEU A 127 13.30 10.90 32.98
C LEU A 127 12.25 11.31 31.96
N VAL A 128 11.67 12.49 32.13
CA VAL A 128 10.75 13.09 31.16
C VAL A 128 11.51 14.14 30.36
N ALA A 129 11.47 14.01 29.03
CA ALA A 129 11.95 15.05 28.12
C ALA A 129 10.75 15.77 27.50
N SER A 130 10.45 16.96 28.02
CA SER A 130 9.34 17.83 27.59
C SER A 130 9.77 18.72 26.44
N PHE A 131 9.03 18.69 25.34
CA PHE A 131 9.27 19.54 24.17
C PHE A 131 8.40 20.79 24.23
N ASP A 132 9.06 21.94 24.19
CA ASP A 132 8.42 23.24 23.96
C ASP A 132 8.45 23.55 22.47
N TYR A 133 7.28 23.49 21.82
CA TYR A 133 7.16 23.74 20.38
C TYR A 133 6.97 25.22 20.04
N HIS A 134 7.06 26.13 21.02
CA HIS A 134 6.90 27.58 20.83
C HIS A 134 5.61 27.94 20.06
N GLU A 135 4.50 27.25 20.36
CA GLU A 135 3.21 27.44 19.68
C GLU A 135 3.29 27.25 18.14
N SER A 136 4.20 26.38 17.67
CA SER A 136 4.35 26.08 16.24
C SER A 136 3.03 25.61 15.62
N MET A 137 2.64 26.27 14.53
CA MET A 137 1.53 25.83 13.67
C MET A 137 1.95 24.72 12.69
N THR A 138 3.24 24.45 12.57
CA THR A 138 3.77 23.35 11.75
C THR A 138 3.90 22.10 12.61
N PRO A 139 3.35 20.96 12.19
CA PRO A 139 3.56 19.69 12.87
C PRO A 139 5.05 19.34 12.95
N LEU A 140 5.51 19.05 14.17
CA LEU A 140 6.86 18.67 14.51
C LEU A 140 6.85 17.22 15.02
N TYR A 141 7.83 16.45 14.60
CA TYR A 141 7.97 15.04 14.95
C TYR A 141 9.21 14.86 15.80
N VAL A 142 9.01 14.36 17.01
CA VAL A 142 10.11 14.08 17.93
C VAL A 142 10.88 12.86 17.45
N LYS A 143 12.22 12.96 17.45
CA LYS A 143 13.14 11.89 17.12
C LYS A 143 14.16 11.72 18.23
N GLN A 144 14.60 10.48 18.36
CA GLN A 144 15.65 10.05 19.27
C GLN A 144 16.72 9.34 18.45
N GLN A 145 17.98 9.70 18.65
CA GLN A 145 19.10 9.04 17.99
C GLN A 145 20.20 8.75 19.01
N GLN A 146 20.51 7.46 19.17
CA GLN A 146 21.62 7.03 20.00
C GLN A 146 22.89 6.92 19.14
N VAL A 147 23.96 7.58 19.56
CA VAL A 147 25.23 7.62 18.84
C VAL A 147 26.36 7.26 19.80
N THR A 148 27.21 6.32 19.38
CA THR A 148 28.43 5.99 20.11
C THR A 148 29.57 6.88 19.61
N GLU A 149 29.99 7.84 20.42
CA GLU A 149 31.14 8.69 20.15
C GLU A 149 32.40 8.13 20.83
N THR A 150 33.54 8.23 20.16
CA THR A 150 34.82 7.83 20.77
C THR A 150 35.39 9.05 21.49
N ALA A 151 35.43 9.01 22.82
CA ALA A 151 36.03 10.07 23.61
C ALA A 151 37.54 10.16 23.35
N ALA A 152 38.11 11.35 23.59
CA ALA A 152 39.55 11.61 23.41
C ALA A 152 40.47 10.66 24.22
N ALA A 153 39.94 10.03 25.28
CA ALA A 153 40.63 9.05 26.11
C ALA A 153 40.56 7.59 25.59
N GLY A 154 39.90 7.34 24.46
CA GLY A 154 39.69 5.99 23.91
C GLY A 154 38.52 5.22 24.53
N SER A 155 37.75 5.83 25.42
CA SER A 155 36.48 5.29 25.94
C SER A 155 35.32 5.61 24.98
N HIS A 156 34.41 4.67 24.78
CA HIS A 156 33.16 4.92 24.06
C HIS A 156 32.17 5.63 25.00
N ALA A 157 31.56 6.72 24.51
CA ALA A 157 30.49 7.44 25.17
C ALA A 157 29.22 7.26 24.36
N GLU A 158 28.17 6.73 24.99
CA GLU A 158 26.84 6.66 24.39
C GLU A 158 26.13 8.00 24.60
N ILE A 159 25.69 8.62 23.51
CA ILE A 159 25.10 9.94 23.50
C ILE A 159 23.70 9.85 22.91
N LEU A 160 22.73 10.39 23.64
CA LEU A 160 21.35 10.47 23.19
C LEU A 160 21.06 11.86 22.63
N TYR A 161 20.77 11.91 21.34
CA TYR A 161 20.29 13.11 20.64
C TYR A 161 18.77 13.12 20.61
N LEU A 162 18.20 14.23 21.06
CA LEU A 162 16.77 14.51 21.06
C LEU A 162 16.53 15.70 20.14
N TYR A 163 15.71 15.54 19.12
CA TYR A 163 15.44 16.61 18.18
C TYR A 163 14.06 16.52 17.54
N ALA A 164 13.62 17.63 16.95
CA ALA A 164 12.38 17.71 16.22
C ALA A 164 12.65 17.76 14.71
N GLU A 165 11.78 17.13 13.93
CA GLU A 165 11.77 17.20 12.48
C GLU A 165 10.43 17.76 11.97
N LYS A 166 10.44 18.38 10.79
CA LYS A 166 9.22 18.80 10.09
C LYS A 166 9.21 18.23 8.67
N HIS A 167 8.02 18.06 8.10
CA HIS A 167 7.89 17.63 6.71
C HIS A 167 8.58 18.59 5.75
N ILE A 168 9.15 18.02 4.66
CA ILE A 168 9.76 18.83 3.59
C ILE A 168 8.70 19.71 2.93
N VAL A 169 7.55 19.12 2.62
CA VAL A 169 6.37 19.87 2.17
C VAL A 169 5.73 20.53 3.39
N PRO A 170 5.59 21.87 3.41
CA PRO A 170 5.00 22.56 4.55
C PRO A 170 3.58 22.07 4.82
N GLN A 171 3.35 21.65 6.06
CA GLN A 171 2.02 21.34 6.58
C GLN A 171 1.70 22.36 7.67
N THR A 172 0.45 22.77 7.73
CA THR A 172 -0.05 23.72 8.74
C THR A 172 -1.25 23.09 9.43
N ALA A 173 -1.15 22.93 10.74
CA ALA A 173 -2.26 22.46 11.57
C ALA A 173 -3.32 23.55 11.73
N SER A 174 -4.53 23.17 12.16
CA SER A 174 -5.60 24.12 12.49
C SER A 174 -5.38 24.81 13.84
N THR A 175 -4.61 24.18 14.73
CA THR A 175 -4.28 24.67 16.07
C THR A 175 -2.78 24.56 16.30
N PRO A 176 -2.19 25.42 17.16
CA PRO A 176 -0.81 25.26 17.57
C PRO A 176 -0.54 23.88 18.17
N MET A 177 0.69 23.40 18.02
CA MET A 177 1.13 22.22 18.75
C MET A 177 1.10 22.47 20.24
N GLN A 178 0.60 21.49 20.98
CA GLN A 178 0.68 21.47 22.44
C GLN A 178 2.01 20.85 22.86
N ASN A 179 2.65 21.46 23.86
CA ASN A 179 3.87 20.90 24.44
C ASN A 179 3.54 19.56 25.08
N THR A 180 4.45 18.61 24.92
CA THR A 180 4.29 17.26 25.46
C THR A 180 5.68 16.68 25.73
N GLY A 181 5.73 15.68 26.60
CA GLY A 181 6.97 14.97 26.91
C GLY A 181 6.84 13.48 26.66
N PHE A 182 7.98 12.83 26.47
CA PHE A 182 8.07 11.37 26.53
C PHE A 182 8.99 10.95 27.67
N THR A 183 8.84 9.70 28.10
CA THR A 183 9.66 9.13 29.16
C THR A 183 10.85 8.35 28.60
N LEU A 184 11.97 8.43 29.31
CA LEU A 184 13.13 7.56 29.18
C LEU A 184 13.19 6.66 30.43
N ASP A 185 13.49 5.39 30.21
CA ASP A 185 13.58 4.38 31.25
C ASP A 185 14.62 4.71 32.31
N THR A 186 14.46 4.15 33.51
CA THR A 186 15.27 4.42 34.70
C THR A 186 16.79 4.20 34.52
N ASN A 187 17.20 3.45 33.50
CA ASN A 187 18.60 3.23 33.15
C ASN A 187 19.23 4.39 32.37
N TRP A 188 18.50 5.46 32.05
CA TRP A 188 18.96 6.59 31.24
C TRP A 188 20.28 7.20 31.75
N GLN A 189 20.51 7.23 33.07
CA GLN A 189 21.72 7.75 33.70
C GLN A 189 22.96 6.87 33.48
N THR A 190 22.75 5.56 33.33
CA THR A 190 23.81 4.57 33.13
C THR A 190 24.03 4.25 31.66
N ALA A 191 22.96 4.37 30.86
CA ALA A 191 22.98 4.11 29.43
C ALA A 191 23.59 5.27 28.64
N ASN A 192 23.49 6.51 29.14
CA ASN A 192 23.96 7.68 28.40
C ASN A 192 25.04 8.40 29.19
N ALA A 193 26.12 8.76 28.48
CA ALA A 193 27.12 9.70 28.96
C ALA A 193 26.62 11.15 28.85
N GLU A 194 25.87 11.47 27.79
CA GLU A 194 25.27 12.79 27.57
C GLU A 194 23.88 12.70 26.93
N ILE A 195 23.02 13.66 27.26
CA ILE A 195 21.75 13.91 26.57
C ILE A 195 21.86 15.29 25.91
N ARG A 196 21.58 15.36 24.61
CA ARG A 196 21.76 16.56 23.78
C ARG A 196 20.47 16.91 23.05
N GLN A 197 20.19 18.20 22.93
CA GLN A 197 19.17 18.75 22.03
C GLN A 197 19.81 19.06 20.67
N GLY A 198 19.24 18.55 19.58
CA GLY A 198 19.72 18.79 18.22
C GLY A 198 20.29 17.55 17.54
N THR A 199 21.06 17.75 16.47
CA THR A 199 21.68 16.68 15.67
C THR A 199 23.18 16.60 15.95
N PRO A 200 23.89 15.54 15.50
CA PRO A 200 25.34 15.46 15.64
C PRO A 200 26.11 16.66 15.03
N GLU A 201 25.53 17.35 14.04
CA GLU A 201 26.11 18.53 13.41
C GLU A 201 25.88 19.83 14.20
N GLU A 202 24.75 19.95 14.90
CA GLU A 202 24.35 21.14 15.65
C GLU A 202 23.57 20.73 16.91
N TYR A 203 24.19 20.90 18.08
CA TYR A 203 23.59 20.49 19.34
C TYR A 203 23.87 21.41 20.53
N GLN A 204 23.02 21.29 21.54
CA GLN A 204 23.20 21.81 22.89
C GLN A 204 23.17 20.66 23.89
N VAL A 205 24.08 20.66 24.87
CA VAL A 205 24.09 19.65 25.94
C VAL A 205 23.03 19.99 26.97
N LEU A 206 22.13 19.05 27.26
CA LEU A 206 21.08 19.18 28.27
C LEU A 206 21.49 18.55 29.60
N TRP A 207 22.23 17.43 29.54
CA TRP A 207 22.71 16.72 30.71
C TRP A 207 24.00 15.93 30.40
N ARG A 208 24.86 15.78 31.40
CA ARG A 208 26.09 14.99 31.35
C ARG A 208 26.22 14.12 32.59
N GLN A 209 26.63 12.87 32.38
CA GLN A 209 26.87 11.91 33.45
C GLN A 209 28.02 12.37 34.35
N GLY A 210 27.76 12.40 35.66
CA GLY A 210 28.74 12.80 36.68
C GLY A 210 28.86 14.32 36.89
N ASP A 211 28.02 15.13 36.24
CA ASP A 211 27.92 16.57 36.52
C ASP A 211 26.97 16.81 37.69
N GLU A 212 27.52 17.14 38.86
CA GLU A 212 26.75 17.41 40.09
C GLU A 212 25.94 18.72 40.00
N ASP A 213 26.37 19.67 39.18
CA ASP A 213 25.69 20.96 38.97
C ASP A 213 24.52 20.84 37.98
N ALA A 214 24.44 19.75 37.20
CA ALA A 214 23.37 19.43 36.27
C ALA A 214 22.23 18.61 36.94
N ALA A 215 21.87 18.96 38.18
CA ALA A 215 20.77 18.31 38.88
C ALA A 215 19.45 18.56 38.14
N ILE A 216 18.90 17.50 37.53
CA ILE A 216 17.62 17.56 36.84
C ILE A 216 16.51 17.87 37.85
N PRO A 217 15.64 18.87 37.60
CA PRO A 217 14.54 19.20 38.51
C PRO A 217 13.58 18.02 38.67
N ALA A 218 12.97 17.91 39.84
CA ALA A 218 11.89 16.95 40.05
C ALA A 218 10.66 17.35 39.21
N ALA A 219 9.93 16.36 38.72
CA ALA A 219 8.67 16.56 38.04
C ALA A 219 7.63 17.20 38.97
N SER A 220 6.77 18.06 38.43
CA SER A 220 5.63 18.60 39.15
C SER A 220 4.64 17.50 39.57
N PRO A 221 3.87 17.70 40.66
CA PRO A 221 2.79 16.77 41.03
C PRO A 221 1.78 16.53 39.90
N GLU A 222 1.55 17.53 39.05
CA GLU A 222 0.67 17.44 37.89
C GLU A 222 1.27 16.54 36.79
N MET A 223 2.58 16.63 36.55
CA MET A 223 3.29 15.72 35.64
C MET A 223 3.28 14.28 36.16
N GLU A 224 3.46 14.09 37.47
CA GLU A 224 3.34 12.78 38.11
C GLU A 224 1.94 12.19 37.92
N ALA A 225 0.89 12.99 38.12
CA ALA A 225 -0.49 12.57 37.91
C ALA A 225 -0.76 12.18 36.45
N TYR A 226 -0.24 12.95 35.49
CA TYR A 226 -0.35 12.63 34.07
C TYR A 226 0.29 11.28 33.75
N TYR A 227 1.54 11.05 34.16
CA TYR A 227 2.25 9.80 33.84
C TYR A 227 1.72 8.59 34.60
N ALA A 228 1.15 8.77 35.79
CA ALA A 228 0.39 7.74 36.47
C ALA A 228 -0.86 7.34 35.67
N TRP A 229 -1.57 8.32 35.09
CA TRP A 229 -2.73 8.08 34.23
C TRP A 229 -2.35 7.49 32.86
N GLU A 230 -1.23 7.91 32.27
CA GLU A 230 -0.72 7.34 31.01
C GLU A 230 -0.46 5.83 31.14
N ALA A 231 0.03 5.38 32.29
CA ALA A 231 0.18 3.94 32.57
C ALA A 231 -1.16 3.20 32.55
N VAL A 232 -2.23 3.80 33.11
CA VAL A 232 -3.60 3.25 33.07
C VAL A 232 -4.11 3.20 31.63
N LEU A 233 -3.93 4.26 30.85
CA LEU A 233 -4.29 4.32 29.43
C LEU A 233 -3.59 3.24 28.61
N THR A 234 -2.29 3.04 28.84
CA THR A 234 -1.49 2.02 28.18
C THR A 234 -2.02 0.62 28.51
N GLN A 235 -2.39 0.39 29.77
CA GLN A 235 -2.99 -0.88 30.19
C GLN A 235 -4.36 -1.12 29.55
N LEU A 236 -5.24 -0.11 29.54
CA LEU A 236 -6.55 -0.17 28.88
C LEU A 236 -6.41 -0.48 27.39
N TRP A 237 -5.43 0.13 26.72
CA TRP A 237 -5.13 -0.16 25.31
C TRP A 237 -4.65 -1.59 25.11
N ALA A 238 -3.70 -2.05 25.93
CA ALA A 238 -3.16 -3.40 25.83
C ALA A 238 -4.26 -4.47 25.99
N GLN A 239 -5.12 -4.32 27.01
CA GLN A 239 -6.23 -5.26 27.28
C GLN A 239 -7.24 -5.34 26.14
N HIS A 240 -7.51 -4.24 25.42
CA HIS A 240 -8.57 -4.19 24.42
C HIS A 240 -8.10 -4.23 22.96
N SER A 241 -6.79 -4.11 22.71
CA SER A 241 -6.21 -4.32 21.38
C SER A 241 -6.15 -5.80 20.98
N GLU A 242 -6.20 -6.72 21.95
CA GLU A 242 -6.25 -8.18 21.75
C GLU A 242 -7.68 -8.74 21.92
N SER A 243 -8.62 -8.39 21.04
CA SER A 243 -9.86 -9.19 20.95
C SER A 243 -9.58 -10.47 20.15
N ALA A 244 -9.97 -11.63 20.70
CA ALA A 244 -9.75 -12.97 20.14
C ALA A 244 -10.29 -13.18 18.70
N ASP A 245 -11.04 -12.22 18.17
CA ASP A 245 -11.70 -12.27 16.86
C ASP A 245 -10.92 -11.54 15.75
N GLY A 246 -9.75 -10.98 16.06
CA GLY A 246 -8.87 -10.30 15.09
C GLY A 246 -9.44 -8.98 14.55
N LYS A 247 -10.51 -8.45 15.14
CA LYS A 247 -11.03 -7.11 14.87
C LYS A 247 -10.47 -6.17 15.93
N ALA A 248 -9.39 -5.47 15.60
CA ALA A 248 -8.87 -4.40 16.44
C ALA A 248 -9.93 -3.28 16.55
N GLY A 249 -10.32 -2.92 17.76
CA GLY A 249 -11.21 -1.80 18.02
C GLY A 249 -12.00 -1.91 19.33
N PHE A 250 -12.22 -0.78 19.97
CA PHE A 250 -13.09 -0.68 21.13
C PHE A 250 -14.54 -0.57 20.66
N SER A 251 -15.38 -1.60 20.88
CA SER A 251 -16.81 -1.53 20.59
C SER A 251 -17.64 -1.31 21.86
N GLY A 252 -18.69 -0.48 21.78
CA GLY A 252 -19.62 -0.26 22.89
C GLY A 252 -18.99 0.46 24.08
N VAL A 253 -19.29 0.02 25.30
CA VAL A 253 -18.88 0.64 26.57
C VAL A 253 -17.35 0.80 26.69
N ASN A 254 -16.57 -0.13 26.12
CA ASN A 254 -15.11 -0.05 26.14
C ASN A 254 -14.58 1.12 25.29
N GLY A 255 -15.29 1.47 24.20
CA GLY A 255 -14.93 2.63 23.37
C GLY A 255 -15.23 3.96 24.05
N GLU A 256 -16.33 4.01 24.79
CA GLU A 256 -16.69 5.19 25.61
C GLU A 256 -15.69 5.38 26.76
N ARG A 257 -15.34 4.30 27.47
CA ARG A 257 -14.31 4.32 28.53
C ARG A 257 -12.96 4.80 28.01
N TYR A 258 -12.50 4.27 26.88
CA TYR A 258 -11.23 4.67 26.29
C TYR A 258 -11.25 6.14 25.83
N SER A 259 -12.34 6.59 25.20
CA SER A 259 -12.49 8.00 24.78
C SER A 259 -12.47 8.94 25.99
N LEU A 260 -13.15 8.58 27.07
CA LEU A 260 -13.17 9.37 28.30
C LEU A 260 -11.80 9.38 28.99
N ALA A 261 -11.07 8.26 28.92
CA ALA A 261 -9.72 8.17 29.46
C ALA A 261 -8.73 9.06 28.70
N ILE A 262 -8.84 9.16 27.36
CA ILE A 262 -8.07 10.12 26.56
C ILE A 262 -8.40 11.55 26.98
N HIS A 263 -9.70 11.89 27.09
CA HIS A 263 -10.09 13.24 27.51
C HIS A 263 -9.55 13.61 28.90
N HIS A 264 -9.46 12.63 29.81
CA HIS A 264 -8.83 12.87 31.12
C HIS A 264 -7.32 13.11 31.00
N ALA A 265 -6.62 12.35 30.15
CA ALA A 265 -5.20 12.60 29.87
C ALA A 265 -4.98 14.00 29.30
N ASP A 266 -5.80 14.46 28.35
CA ASP A 266 -5.72 15.81 27.79
C ASP A 266 -5.92 16.87 28.88
N ALA A 267 -6.87 16.66 29.79
CA ALA A 267 -7.11 17.56 30.91
C ALA A 267 -5.95 17.60 31.90
N LEU A 268 -5.35 16.45 32.22
CA LEU A 268 -4.15 16.35 33.06
C LEU A 268 -2.95 17.04 32.40
N ALA A 269 -2.72 16.80 31.11
CA ALA A 269 -1.66 17.44 30.33
C ALA A 269 -1.78 18.97 30.35
N ALA A 270 -3.00 19.50 30.26
CA ALA A 270 -3.27 20.93 30.36
C ALA A 270 -2.99 21.52 31.75
N CYS A 271 -2.87 20.69 32.80
CA CYS A 271 -2.49 21.13 34.14
C CYS A 271 -0.97 21.07 34.37
N VAL A 272 -0.19 20.39 33.52
CA VAL A 272 1.26 20.24 33.68
C VAL A 272 1.97 21.57 33.44
N PRO A 273 2.55 22.22 34.46
CA PRO A 273 3.14 23.55 34.32
C PRO A 273 4.34 23.57 33.37
N GLU A 274 5.09 22.48 33.27
CA GLU A 274 6.21 22.33 32.33
C GLU A 274 5.76 22.33 30.85
N TRP A 275 4.47 22.08 30.59
CA TRP A 275 3.90 22.06 29.23
C TRP A 275 3.06 23.30 28.92
N GLN A 276 2.82 24.18 29.89
CA GLN A 276 2.02 25.38 29.63
C GLN A 276 2.88 26.51 29.03
N PRO A 277 2.51 27.08 27.88
CA PRO A 277 2.94 28.44 27.56
C PRO A 277 2.38 29.38 28.63
N ARG A 278 3.00 30.55 28.87
CA ARG A 278 2.69 31.44 30.02
C ARG A 278 1.25 31.97 30.11
N VAL A 279 0.32 31.53 29.26
CA VAL A 279 -1.11 31.86 29.29
C VAL A 279 -1.93 30.58 29.09
N THR A 280 -2.58 30.11 30.15
CA THR A 280 -3.35 28.84 30.19
C THR A 280 -4.84 29.05 29.86
N PRO A 281 -5.47 28.22 29.02
CA PRO A 281 -6.93 28.05 29.01
C PRO A 281 -7.38 27.14 30.17
N GLN A 282 -8.56 27.38 30.75
CA GLN A 282 -9.15 26.53 31.79
C GLN A 282 -9.77 25.26 31.19
N TYR A 283 -9.23 24.09 31.57
CA TYR A 283 -9.84 22.78 31.32
C TYR A 283 -10.44 22.21 32.63
N LEU A 284 -11.56 21.50 32.54
CA LEU A 284 -12.23 20.85 33.68
C LEU A 284 -11.70 19.42 33.84
N LEU A 285 -11.16 19.11 35.02
CA LEU A 285 -10.81 17.74 35.42
C LEU A 285 -12.07 16.91 35.67
N LEU A 286 -12.00 15.59 35.41
CA LEU A 286 -13.09 14.66 35.72
C LEU A 286 -13.23 14.47 37.25
N ASP A 287 -14.43 14.14 37.71
CA ASP A 287 -14.69 13.83 39.11
C ASP A 287 -14.25 12.40 39.51
N ASP A 288 -14.07 12.19 40.82
CA ASP A 288 -13.62 10.91 41.38
C ASP A 288 -14.54 9.73 41.05
N GLU A 289 -15.86 9.94 40.96
CA GLU A 289 -16.83 8.88 40.64
C GLU A 289 -16.60 8.38 39.21
N THR A 290 -16.40 9.31 38.28
CA THR A 290 -16.09 9.04 36.88
C THR A 290 -14.73 8.33 36.74
N ILE A 291 -13.72 8.76 37.50
CA ILE A 291 -12.40 8.11 37.52
C ILE A 291 -12.51 6.66 38.02
N GLN A 292 -13.22 6.43 39.13
CA GLN A 292 -13.40 5.07 39.67
C GLN A 292 -14.17 4.16 38.71
N TRP A 293 -15.16 4.69 37.98
CA TRP A 293 -15.88 3.93 36.95
C TRP A 293 -14.97 3.50 35.79
N ILE A 294 -14.03 4.35 35.36
CA ILE A 294 -13.02 4.01 34.36
C ILE A 294 -12.09 2.90 34.91
N LEU A 295 -11.60 3.07 36.15
CA LEU A 295 -10.67 2.12 36.79
C LEU A 295 -11.29 0.74 37.07
N ALA A 296 -12.59 0.65 37.35
CA ALA A 296 -13.28 -0.63 37.56
C ALA A 296 -13.16 -1.58 36.36
N GLY A 297 -13.08 -1.04 35.14
CA GLY A 297 -12.85 -1.82 33.92
C GLY A 297 -11.43 -2.41 33.81
N VAL A 298 -10.46 -1.87 34.55
CA VAL A 298 -9.06 -2.34 34.56
C VAL A 298 -8.89 -3.53 35.50
N THR A 299 -9.64 -3.56 36.61
CA THR A 299 -9.50 -4.56 37.68
C THR A 299 -10.30 -5.85 37.48
N GLU A 300 -11.44 -5.80 36.78
CA GLU A 300 -12.32 -6.96 36.63
C GLU A 300 -11.70 -8.14 35.84
N GLU A 301 -10.65 -7.93 35.03
CA GLU A 301 -10.00 -9.01 34.27
C GLU A 301 -8.77 -9.62 34.94
N VAL A 302 -8.22 -9.00 36.00
CA VAL A 302 -7.06 -9.54 36.73
C VAL A 302 -7.47 -10.70 37.66
N GLU A 303 -8.72 -10.73 38.13
CA GLU A 303 -9.23 -11.83 38.99
C GLU A 303 -9.77 -13.05 38.21
N SER A 304 -9.80 -13.01 36.87
CA SER A 304 -10.34 -14.11 36.03
C SER A 304 -9.29 -15.12 35.53
N ASN A 305 -8.01 -14.93 35.83
CA ASN A 305 -6.93 -15.82 35.39
C ASN A 305 -6.07 -16.33 36.58
N ASP A 306 -6.71 -17.05 37.50
CA ASP A 306 -6.03 -18.05 38.33
C ASP A 306 -6.51 -19.45 37.90
N PRO A 307 -5.62 -20.44 37.72
CA PRO A 307 -5.88 -21.71 37.02
C PRO A 307 -6.79 -22.71 37.75
#